data_AF-A0A7M7PHT1-F1
#
_entry.id   AF-A0A7M7PHT1-F1
#
_cell.length_a   1.000
_cell.length_b   1.000
_cell.length_c   1.000
_cell.angle_alpha   90.00
_cell.angle_beta   90.00
_cell.angle_gamma   90.00
#
_symmetry.space_group_name_H-M   'P 1'
#
loop_
_entity.id
_entity.type
_entity.pdbx_description
1 polymer ?
#
loop_
_entity_poly.entity_id
_entity_poly.type
_entity_poly.pdbx_seq_one_letter_code
_entity_poly.pdbx_strand_id
1 'polypeptide(L)'
;MQIQQESDDDITPAEALIQFLINQGSKVDIKDNEGFTPVQYAREERIRQMVLRSLSEDDVHTFRDLPIARSTEIHRIIGCEGGILHLDSCDITMSIPPGTVQAGSCHNVSIALVTDDPPPIREREFLTGHGIGITFPAQWRYSKNQPITLSLPHAATLLNSNDVHTDIIWKQTKSTSG
;
A
#
# COMPACT_ATOMS: atom_id res chain seq x y z
N MET A 1 26.79 5.50 -39.56
CA MET A 1 26.10 6.79 -39.39
C MET A 1 24.87 6.52 -38.52
N GLN A 2 24.62 7.40 -37.56
CA GLN A 2 23.91 7.15 -36.29
C GLN A 2 22.55 6.45 -36.38
N ILE A 3 22.37 5.62 -35.37
CA ILE A 3 21.16 4.89 -34.99
C ILE A 3 20.11 5.94 -34.57
N GLN A 4 18.98 5.98 -35.27
CA GLN A 4 17.75 6.54 -34.75
C GLN A 4 17.02 5.43 -33.99
N GLN A 5 16.96 5.57 -32.68
CA GLN A 5 15.91 4.97 -31.86
C GLN A 5 15.44 6.04 -30.87
N GLU A 6 14.47 6.83 -31.34
CA GLU A 6 13.48 7.46 -30.47
C GLU A 6 12.67 6.34 -29.81
N SER A 7 12.78 6.21 -28.50
CA SER A 7 11.71 5.64 -27.68
C SER A 7 11.17 6.80 -26.84
N ASP A 8 10.23 7.52 -27.43
CA ASP A 8 9.39 8.50 -26.72
C ASP A 8 8.47 7.67 -25.80
N ASP A 9 8.96 7.39 -24.59
CA ASP A 9 8.10 6.96 -23.50
C ASP A 9 7.10 8.10 -23.29
N ASP A 10 5.85 7.90 -23.72
CA ASP A 10 4.77 8.88 -23.65
C ASP A 10 4.71 9.48 -22.24
N ILE A 11 5.29 10.68 -22.07
CA ILE A 11 5.31 11.38 -20.78
C ILE A 11 3.88 11.80 -20.47
N THR A 12 3.37 11.35 -19.34
CA THR A 12 2.04 11.76 -18.90
C THR A 12 2.01 13.25 -18.58
N PRO A 13 0.84 13.92 -18.67
CA PRO A 13 0.72 15.32 -18.28
C PRO A 13 1.18 15.60 -16.84
N ALA A 14 1.02 14.62 -15.94
CA ALA A 14 1.49 14.70 -14.56
C ALA A 14 3.03 14.70 -14.48
N GLU A 15 3.68 13.77 -15.18
CA GLU A 15 5.15 13.71 -15.27
C GLU A 15 5.73 15.00 -15.87
N ALA A 16 5.13 15.53 -16.95
CA ALA A 16 5.56 16.78 -17.58
C ALA A 16 5.48 17.97 -16.61
N LEU A 17 4.38 18.08 -15.83
CA LEU A 17 4.20 19.13 -14.85
C LEU A 17 5.27 19.05 -13.74
N ILE A 18 5.53 17.85 -13.23
CA ILE A 18 6.54 17.63 -12.19
C ILE A 18 7.93 17.99 -12.70
N GLN A 19 8.27 17.57 -13.93
CA GLN A 19 9.54 17.91 -14.55
C GLN A 19 9.71 19.42 -14.72
N PHE A 20 8.65 20.13 -15.11
CA PHE A 20 8.67 21.59 -15.19
C PHE A 20 8.92 22.23 -13.82
N LEU A 21 8.25 21.79 -12.76
CA LEU A 21 8.43 22.32 -11.40
C LEU A 21 9.87 22.12 -10.89
N ILE A 22 10.43 20.92 -11.09
CA ILE A 22 11.82 20.62 -10.74
C ILE A 22 12.77 21.56 -11.49
N ASN A 23 12.56 21.75 -12.80
CA ASN A 23 13.37 22.65 -13.61
C ASN A 23 13.28 24.12 -13.19
N GLN A 24 12.16 24.54 -12.58
CA GLN A 24 12.01 25.88 -11.99
C GLN A 24 12.67 26.01 -10.62
N GLY A 25 13.37 24.98 -10.13
CA GLY A 25 14.07 25.00 -8.84
C GLY A 25 13.17 24.69 -7.64
N SER A 26 12.07 23.96 -7.84
CA SER A 26 11.27 23.45 -6.72
C SER A 26 12.13 22.61 -5.78
N LYS A 27 12.07 22.94 -4.49
CA LYS A 27 12.76 22.20 -3.43
C LYS A 27 11.95 20.97 -3.05
N VAL A 28 12.50 19.79 -3.30
CA VAL A 28 11.83 18.49 -3.15
C VAL A 28 12.12 17.81 -1.81
N ASP A 29 13.03 18.40 -1.02
CA ASP A 29 13.53 17.95 0.28
C ASP A 29 12.89 18.69 1.46
N ILE A 30 12.04 19.70 1.21
CA ILE A 30 11.33 20.44 2.24
C ILE A 30 10.32 19.52 2.94
N LYS A 31 10.36 19.48 4.27
CA LYS A 31 9.35 18.80 5.07
C LYS A 31 8.16 19.72 5.34
N ASP A 32 6.97 19.14 5.31
CA ASP A 32 5.75 19.80 5.75
C ASP A 32 5.62 19.80 7.29
N ASN A 33 4.45 20.19 7.79
CA ASN A 33 4.17 20.23 9.24
C ASN A 33 4.12 18.85 9.89
N GLU A 34 3.94 17.79 9.10
CA GLU A 34 3.94 16.39 9.54
C GLU A 34 5.34 15.77 9.43
N GLY A 35 6.33 16.50 8.90
CA GLY A 35 7.70 16.05 8.75
C GLY A 35 7.97 15.29 7.45
N PHE A 36 7.03 15.29 6.51
CA PHE A 36 7.12 14.58 5.23
C PHE A 36 7.50 15.50 4.08
N THR A 37 8.33 15.00 3.18
CA THR A 37 8.81 15.68 1.97
C THR A 37 7.92 15.40 0.76
N PRO A 38 7.91 16.26 -0.28
CA PRO A 38 7.21 16.00 -1.54
C PRO A 38 7.50 14.62 -2.15
N VAL A 39 8.74 14.14 -2.07
CA VAL A 39 9.10 12.79 -2.54
C VAL A 39 8.42 11.69 -1.73
N GLN A 40 8.17 11.90 -0.43
CA GLN A 40 7.42 10.98 0.41
C GLN A 40 5.92 10.99 0.11
N TYR A 41 5.36 12.02 -0.55
CA TYR A 41 3.97 11.99 -1.00
C TYR A 41 3.78 11.35 -2.39
N ALA A 42 4.87 11.11 -3.13
CA ALA A 42 4.80 10.53 -4.47
C ALA A 42 4.23 9.09 -4.42
N ARG A 43 3.04 8.90 -4.99
CA ARG A 43 2.41 7.58 -5.11
C ARG A 43 3.09 6.72 -6.17
N GLU A 44 3.35 7.28 -7.34
CA GLU A 44 3.90 6.54 -8.47
C GLU A 44 5.42 6.44 -8.39
N GLU A 45 5.95 5.24 -8.61
CA GLU A 45 7.39 4.99 -8.56
C GLU A 45 8.14 5.81 -9.62
N ARG A 46 7.56 6.00 -10.82
CA ARG A 46 8.15 6.86 -11.86
C ARG A 46 8.28 8.31 -11.39
N ILE A 47 7.21 8.89 -10.85
CA ILE A 47 7.23 10.23 -10.27
C ILE A 47 8.25 10.32 -9.13
N ARG A 48 8.29 9.32 -8.25
CA ARG A 48 9.26 9.26 -7.16
C ARG A 48 10.69 9.27 -7.68
N GLN A 49 11.00 8.45 -8.70
CA GLN A 49 12.32 8.40 -9.32
C GLN A 49 12.67 9.72 -10.04
N MET A 50 11.71 10.40 -10.67
CA MET A 50 11.94 11.72 -11.28
C MET A 50 12.34 12.76 -10.24
N VAL A 51 11.64 12.77 -9.10
CA VAL A 51 11.95 13.65 -7.97
C VAL A 51 13.28 13.28 -7.32
N LEU A 52 13.56 12.00 -7.10
CA LEU A 52 14.82 11.52 -6.51
C LEU A 52 16.04 11.85 -7.37
N ARG A 53 15.93 11.77 -8.71
CA ARG A 53 17.02 12.12 -9.64
C ARG A 53 17.39 13.60 -9.61
N SER A 54 16.51 14.46 -9.07
CA SER A 54 16.80 15.87 -8.87
C SER A 54 17.58 16.16 -7.58
N LEU A 55 17.77 15.16 -6.72
CA LEU A 55 18.58 15.24 -5.50
C LEU A 55 20.06 14.95 -5.78
N SER A 56 20.95 15.46 -4.92
CA SER A 56 22.39 15.17 -4.98
C SER A 56 22.68 13.69 -4.71
N GLU A 57 23.74 13.11 -5.29
CA GLU A 57 24.10 11.68 -5.13
C GLU A 57 24.25 11.27 -3.65
N ASP A 58 24.70 12.18 -2.78
CA ASP A 58 24.82 11.96 -1.32
C ASP A 58 23.46 11.80 -0.62
N ASP A 59 22.39 12.37 -1.17
CA ASP A 59 21.05 12.36 -0.59
C ASP A 59 20.22 11.14 -1.03
N VAL A 60 20.53 10.55 -2.20
CA VAL A 60 19.73 9.46 -2.81
C VAL A 60 19.60 8.24 -1.89
N HIS A 61 20.64 7.93 -1.13
CA HIS A 61 20.63 6.82 -0.17
C HIS A 61 19.72 7.06 1.03
N THR A 62 19.50 8.32 1.41
CA THR A 62 18.62 8.67 2.53
C THR A 62 17.15 8.49 2.14
N PHE A 63 16.77 8.82 0.90
CA PHE A 63 15.37 8.85 0.48
C PHE A 63 14.83 7.53 -0.11
N ARG A 64 15.67 6.55 -0.42
CA ARG A 64 15.17 5.22 -0.84
C ARG A 64 14.48 4.47 0.30
N ASP A 65 14.96 4.64 1.52
CA ASP A 65 14.50 3.91 2.70
C ASP A 65 13.60 4.76 3.61
N LEU A 66 13.30 6.01 3.22
CA LEU A 66 12.41 6.87 4.00
C LEU A 66 10.96 6.38 3.94
N PRO A 67 10.22 6.44 5.06
CA PRO A 67 8.82 6.08 5.09
C PRO A 67 8.05 7.01 4.16
N ILE A 68 7.24 6.41 3.29
CA ILE A 68 6.36 7.15 2.39
C ILE A 68 5.24 7.77 3.25
N ALA A 69 4.84 9.00 2.96
CA ALA A 69 3.67 9.67 3.52
C ALA A 69 2.37 9.05 2.97
N ARG A 70 2.28 7.72 3.01
CA ARG A 70 1.09 6.96 2.64
C ARG A 70 0.34 6.64 3.92
N SER A 71 -0.97 6.78 3.87
CA SER A 71 -1.83 6.30 4.95
C SER A 71 -1.50 4.84 5.22
N THR A 72 -1.04 4.56 6.43
CA THR A 72 -0.84 3.19 6.91
C THR A 72 -2.18 2.57 7.30
N GLU A 73 -3.25 3.36 7.35
CA GLU A 73 -4.61 2.91 7.62
C GLU A 73 -5.61 3.58 6.67
N ILE A 74 -6.59 2.82 6.21
CA ILE A 74 -7.77 3.33 5.49
C ILE A 74 -9.04 2.84 6.19
N HIS A 75 -10.03 3.73 6.31
CA HIS A 75 -11.36 3.38 6.79
C HIS A 75 -12.42 3.70 5.73
N ARG A 76 -13.48 2.88 5.66
CA ARG A 76 -14.60 3.10 4.75
C ARG A 76 -15.91 2.65 5.39
N ILE A 77 -16.97 3.43 5.18
CA ILE A 77 -18.33 3.02 5.52
C ILE A 77 -18.86 2.14 4.40
N ILE A 78 -19.29 0.92 4.74
CA ILE A 78 -19.77 -0.10 3.81
C ILE A 78 -21.25 -0.40 4.10
N GLY A 79 -22.10 -0.19 3.11
CA GLY A 79 -23.52 -0.56 3.12
C GLY A 79 -23.81 -1.87 2.38
N CYS A 80 -25.08 -2.12 2.07
CA CYS A 80 -25.52 -3.34 1.38
C CYS A 80 -25.02 -3.45 -0.07
N GLU A 81 -24.60 -2.34 -0.67
CA GLU A 81 -23.92 -2.27 -1.96
C GLU A 81 -22.50 -2.85 -1.93
N GLY A 82 -21.93 -3.09 -0.74
CA GLY A 82 -20.55 -3.53 -0.59
C GLY A 82 -19.57 -2.38 -0.86
N GLY A 83 -18.33 -2.71 -1.20
CA GLY A 83 -17.33 -1.69 -1.50
C GLY A 83 -15.92 -2.25 -1.57
N ILE A 84 -15.00 -1.38 -2.00
CA ILE A 84 -13.58 -1.71 -2.13
C ILE A 84 -12.77 -0.79 -1.22
N LEU A 85 -11.90 -1.35 -0.39
CA LEU A 85 -10.91 -0.60 0.37
C LEU A 85 -9.56 -0.83 -0.29
N HIS A 86 -8.84 0.24 -0.58
CA HIS A 86 -7.52 0.19 -1.22
C HIS A 86 -6.51 0.90 -0.32
N LEU A 87 -5.52 0.16 0.18
CA LEU A 87 -4.45 0.70 1.00
C LEU A 87 -3.22 0.92 0.12
N ASP A 88 -3.01 2.18 -0.25
CA ASP A 88 -2.03 2.58 -1.28
C ASP A 88 -0.57 2.39 -0.84
N SER A 89 -0.32 2.28 0.47
CA SER A 89 1.03 2.04 1.01
C SER A 89 1.65 0.76 0.49
N CYS A 90 0.83 -0.27 0.25
CA CYS A 90 1.30 -1.60 -0.06
C CYS A 90 0.47 -2.30 -1.15
N ASP A 91 -0.25 -1.57 -2.01
CA ASP A 91 -1.12 -2.13 -3.07
C ASP A 91 -2.07 -3.23 -2.57
N ILE A 92 -2.60 -3.04 -1.36
CA ILE A 92 -3.53 -3.98 -0.73
C ILE A 92 -4.94 -3.60 -1.06
N THR A 93 -5.73 -4.58 -1.51
CA THR A 93 -7.14 -4.37 -1.83
C THR A 93 -8.01 -5.32 -1.03
N MET A 94 -9.09 -4.80 -0.46
CA MET A 94 -10.19 -5.61 0.06
C MET A 94 -11.45 -5.31 -0.73
N SER A 95 -12.09 -6.36 -1.23
CA SER A 95 -13.39 -6.28 -1.90
C SER A 95 -14.46 -6.94 -1.04
N ILE A 96 -15.45 -6.15 -0.65
CA ILE A 96 -16.64 -6.60 0.07
C ILE A 96 -17.79 -6.64 -0.94
N PRO A 97 -18.31 -7.83 -1.28
CA PRO A 97 -19.36 -7.94 -2.28
C PRO A 97 -20.70 -7.34 -1.80
N PRO A 98 -21.57 -6.90 -2.73
CA PRO A 98 -22.92 -6.49 -2.41
C PRO A 98 -23.70 -7.64 -1.74
N GLY A 99 -24.53 -7.32 -0.76
CA GLY A 99 -25.30 -8.30 0.01
C GLY A 99 -24.59 -8.86 1.24
N THR A 100 -23.30 -8.52 1.44
CA THR A 100 -22.57 -8.88 2.67
C THR A 100 -23.12 -8.15 3.90
N VAL A 101 -23.58 -6.91 3.71
CA VAL A 101 -24.21 -6.08 4.75
C VAL A 101 -25.72 -6.07 4.55
N GLN A 102 -26.47 -6.14 5.64
CA GLN A 102 -27.94 -6.10 5.60
C GLN A 102 -28.43 -4.74 5.08
N ALA A 103 -29.44 -4.76 4.21
CA ALA A 103 -30.09 -3.55 3.70
C ALA A 103 -30.57 -2.64 4.85
N GLY A 104 -30.27 -1.35 4.75
CA GLY A 104 -30.57 -0.35 5.78
C GLY A 104 -29.54 -0.26 6.92
N SER A 105 -28.43 -1.01 6.85
CA SER A 105 -27.30 -0.87 7.77
C SER A 105 -26.03 -0.45 7.04
N CYS A 106 -25.14 0.24 7.75
CA CYS A 106 -23.81 0.59 7.28
C CYS A 106 -22.79 0.40 8.41
N HIS A 107 -21.56 0.11 8.03
CA HIS A 107 -20.55 -0.39 8.95
C HIS A 107 -19.19 0.22 8.61
N ASN A 108 -18.47 0.70 9.62
CA ASN A 108 -17.10 1.18 9.43
C ASN A 108 -16.15 -0.02 9.39
N VAL A 109 -15.40 -0.14 8.30
CA VAL A 109 -14.38 -1.18 8.09
C VAL A 109 -13.05 -0.48 7.87
N SER A 110 -11.98 -0.97 8.50
CA SER A 110 -10.63 -0.45 8.25
C SER A 110 -9.61 -1.53 7.92
N ILE A 111 -8.57 -1.12 7.20
CA ILE A 111 -7.38 -1.91 6.90
C ILE A 111 -6.17 -1.07 7.29
N ALA A 112 -5.24 -1.65 8.04
CA ALA A 112 -4.03 -0.98 8.48
C ALA A 112 -2.80 -1.87 8.30
N LEU A 113 -1.64 -1.26 8.07
CA LEU A 113 -0.33 -1.88 8.15
C LEU A 113 0.03 -2.07 9.63
N VAL A 114 0.40 -3.29 10.00
CA VAL A 114 0.89 -3.59 11.35
C VAL A 114 2.38 -3.30 11.39
N THR A 115 2.76 -2.36 12.25
CA THR A 115 4.16 -1.98 12.50
C THR A 115 4.72 -2.54 13.82
N ASP A 116 3.93 -3.35 14.53
CA ASP A 116 4.35 -4.03 15.76
C ASP A 116 5.42 -5.11 15.48
N ASP A 117 6.02 -5.64 16.55
CA ASP A 117 6.99 -6.73 16.46
C ASP A 117 6.44 -7.91 15.64
N PRO A 118 7.21 -8.42 14.67
CA PRO A 118 6.76 -9.54 13.85
C PRO A 118 6.52 -10.78 14.72
N PRO A 119 5.59 -11.68 14.31
CA PRO A 119 5.37 -12.93 15.02
C PRO A 119 6.68 -13.74 15.08
N PRO A 120 6.88 -14.57 16.11
CA PRO A 120 8.07 -15.41 16.21
C PRO A 120 8.15 -16.34 14.99
N ILE A 121 9.22 -16.19 14.21
CA ILE A 121 9.49 -16.97 12.99
C ILE A 121 10.39 -18.13 13.37
N ARG A 122 10.01 -19.37 13.01
CA ARG A 122 10.85 -20.55 13.28
C ARG A 122 12.01 -20.65 12.30
N GLU A 123 12.98 -21.50 12.61
CA GLU A 123 14.09 -21.78 11.70
C GLU A 123 13.55 -22.34 10.37
N ARG A 124 13.87 -21.67 9.24
CA ARG A 124 13.40 -21.92 7.85
C ARG A 124 12.02 -21.38 7.47
N GLU A 125 11.35 -20.62 8.33
CA GLU A 125 10.17 -19.84 7.96
C GLU A 125 10.56 -18.41 7.55
N PHE A 126 9.77 -17.78 6.69
CA PHE A 126 10.00 -16.39 6.25
C PHE A 126 8.66 -15.67 6.07
N LEU A 127 8.61 -14.40 6.47
CA LEU A 127 7.48 -13.53 6.13
C LEU A 127 7.57 -13.13 4.66
N THR A 128 6.48 -13.33 3.93
CA THR A 128 6.39 -13.06 2.49
C THR A 128 5.83 -11.67 2.18
N GLY A 129 5.41 -10.93 3.21
CA GLY A 129 4.82 -9.60 3.13
C GLY A 129 4.67 -8.96 4.52
N HIS A 130 4.01 -7.80 4.55
CA HIS A 130 3.75 -7.05 5.79
C HIS A 130 2.58 -7.64 6.58
N GLY A 131 2.58 -7.44 7.91
CA GLY A 131 1.41 -7.73 8.74
C GLY A 131 0.29 -6.74 8.46
N ILE A 132 -0.95 -7.22 8.36
CA ILE A 132 -2.12 -6.40 8.03
C ILE A 132 -3.20 -6.56 9.09
N GLY A 133 -3.59 -5.44 9.69
CA GLY A 133 -4.69 -5.32 10.62
C GLY A 133 -5.98 -5.03 9.87
N ILE A 134 -7.05 -5.71 10.24
CA ILE A 134 -8.38 -5.48 9.66
C ILE A 134 -9.38 -5.35 10.79
N THR A 135 -10.15 -4.27 10.76
CA THR A 135 -11.20 -4.02 11.74
C THR A 135 -12.56 -4.16 11.09
N PHE A 136 -13.35 -5.12 11.58
CA PHE A 136 -14.78 -5.24 11.28
C PHE A 136 -15.60 -4.90 12.53
N PRO A 137 -16.83 -4.39 12.38
CA PRO A 137 -17.70 -4.16 13.53
C PRO A 137 -18.19 -5.49 14.12
N ALA A 138 -18.36 -5.51 15.44
CA ALA A 138 -18.72 -6.71 16.19
C ALA A 138 -20.05 -7.36 15.75
N GLN A 139 -20.98 -6.56 15.23
CA GLN A 139 -22.29 -6.99 14.76
C GLN A 139 -22.32 -7.53 13.32
N TRP A 140 -21.17 -7.55 12.62
CA TRP A 140 -21.13 -8.02 11.23
C TRP A 140 -21.44 -9.52 11.14
N ARG A 141 -22.43 -9.89 10.32
CA ARG A 141 -22.76 -11.28 10.04
C ARG A 141 -22.19 -11.70 8.70
N TYR A 142 -21.27 -12.67 8.72
CA TYR A 142 -20.65 -13.18 7.51
C TYR A 142 -21.60 -14.13 6.76
N SER A 143 -21.84 -13.86 5.48
CA SER A 143 -22.50 -14.78 4.58
C SER A 143 -21.49 -15.78 4.02
N LYS A 144 -21.79 -17.09 4.08
CA LYS A 144 -20.92 -18.12 3.48
C LYS A 144 -20.91 -18.09 1.95
N ASN A 145 -21.92 -17.48 1.33
CA ASN A 145 -22.12 -17.53 -0.11
C ASN A 145 -21.50 -16.33 -0.85
N GLN A 146 -20.98 -15.34 -0.11
CA GLN A 146 -20.39 -14.13 -0.66
C GLN A 146 -19.14 -13.76 0.17
N PRO A 147 -17.99 -14.41 -0.10
CA PRO A 147 -16.79 -14.17 0.67
C PRO A 147 -16.20 -12.79 0.38
N ILE A 148 -15.70 -12.13 1.44
CA ILE A 148 -14.86 -10.95 1.31
C ILE A 148 -13.51 -11.41 0.76
N THR A 149 -12.99 -10.68 -0.22
CA THR A 149 -11.70 -10.98 -0.85
C THR A 149 -10.66 -9.97 -0.39
N LEU A 150 -9.51 -10.45 0.07
CA LEU A 150 -8.34 -9.63 0.40
C LEU A 150 -7.19 -10.02 -0.54
N SER A 151 -6.64 -9.04 -1.25
CA SER A 151 -5.49 -9.18 -2.15
C SER A 151 -4.29 -8.50 -1.52
N LEU A 152 -3.23 -9.28 -1.32
CA LEU A 152 -1.97 -8.85 -0.74
C LEU A 152 -0.85 -9.09 -1.76
N PRO A 153 0.01 -8.11 -2.07
CA PRO A 153 1.23 -8.41 -2.80
C PRO A 153 2.17 -9.21 -1.90
N HIS A 154 2.88 -10.15 -2.51
CA HIS A 154 3.87 -10.98 -1.82
C HIS A 154 5.15 -11.09 -2.66
N ALA A 155 6.29 -11.26 -1.99
CA ALA A 155 7.59 -11.49 -2.63
C ALA A 155 7.94 -12.98 -2.76
N ALA A 156 7.02 -13.89 -2.39
CA ALA A 156 7.26 -15.32 -2.50
C ALA A 156 7.43 -15.76 -3.96
N THR A 157 8.55 -16.40 -4.28
CA THR A 157 8.72 -17.11 -5.55
C THR A 157 7.97 -18.43 -5.46
N LEU A 158 6.95 -18.61 -6.29
CA LEU A 158 6.22 -19.87 -6.38
C LEU A 158 7.13 -20.93 -7.00
N LEU A 159 7.83 -21.69 -6.16
CA LEU A 159 8.39 -22.97 -6.58
C LEU A 159 7.22 -23.94 -6.65
N ASN A 160 6.93 -24.47 -7.84
CA ASN A 160 5.97 -25.57 -8.04
C ASN A 160 6.56 -26.87 -7.44
N SER A 161 6.83 -26.87 -6.14
CA SER A 161 7.19 -28.05 -5.38
C SER A 161 6.11 -28.29 -4.35
N ASN A 162 5.67 -29.55 -4.21
CA ASN A 162 4.77 -29.98 -3.14
C ASN A 162 5.43 -29.89 -1.75
N ASP A 163 6.71 -29.49 -1.66
CA ASP A 163 7.49 -29.44 -0.43
C ASP A 163 7.36 -28.12 0.35
N VAL A 164 6.67 -27.10 -0.20
CA VAL A 164 6.47 -25.80 0.46
C VAL A 164 5.04 -25.71 0.98
N HIS A 165 4.88 -25.65 2.30
CA HIS A 165 3.60 -25.42 2.96
C HIS A 165 3.41 -23.92 3.20
N THR A 166 2.29 -23.35 2.72
CA THR A 166 1.91 -21.95 2.96
C THR A 166 0.78 -21.90 3.98
N ASP A 167 1.04 -21.24 5.11
CA ASP A 167 0.05 -21.01 6.16
C ASP A 167 -0.25 -19.53 6.35
N ILE A 168 -1.50 -19.20 6.72
CA ILE A 168 -1.91 -17.87 7.14
C ILE A 168 -1.99 -17.86 8.67
N ILE A 169 -1.14 -17.07 9.32
CA ILE A 169 -1.20 -16.87 10.78
C ILE A 169 -2.20 -15.75 11.08
N TRP A 170 -3.32 -16.10 11.71
CA TRP A 170 -4.32 -15.14 12.17
C TRP A 170 -4.24 -14.92 13.67
N LYS A 171 -4.13 -13.66 14.11
CA LYS A 171 -4.20 -13.26 15.52
C LYS A 171 -5.33 -12.26 15.71
N GLN A 172 -6.32 -12.62 16.52
CA GLN A 172 -7.35 -11.66 16.92
C GLN A 172 -6.76 -10.67 17.92
N THR A 173 -6.68 -9.40 17.52
CA THR A 173 -6.34 -8.31 18.42
C THR A 173 -7.62 -7.67 18.93
N LYS A 174 -7.66 -7.31 20.23
CA LYS A 174 -8.69 -6.42 20.75
C LYS A 174 -8.12 -5.02 20.63
N SER A 175 -8.78 -4.13 19.90
CA SER A 175 -8.40 -2.72 19.86
C SER A 175 -8.51 -2.19 21.30
N THR A 176 -7.36 -1.98 21.95
CA THR A 176 -7.31 -1.21 23.18
C THR A 176 -7.44 0.25 22.77
N SER A 177 -8.66 0.79 22.81
CA SER A 177 -8.82 2.24 22.81
C SER A 177 -8.11 2.79 24.05
N GLY A 178 -6.96 3.42 23.84
CA GLY A 178 -6.25 4.24 24.83
C GLY A 178 -6.46 5.71 24.50
#